data_AF-A0A3B9J4J3-F1
#
_entry.id   AF-A0A3B9J4J3-F1
#
_cell.length_a   1.000
_cell.length_b   1.000
_cell.length_c   1.000
_cell.angle_alpha   90.00
_cell.angle_beta   90.00
_cell.angle_gamma   90.00
#
_symmetry.space_group_name_H-M   'P 1'
#
loop_
_entity.id
_entity.type
_entity.pdbx_description
1 polymer ?
#
loop_
_entity_poly.entity_id
_entity_poly.type
_entity_poly.pdbx_seq_one_letter_code
_entity_poly.pdbx_strand_id
1 'polypeptide(L)' 'MRPSALYKNKMFFGTDDAFSRSVEIVVTPAIFAAIGWVFDRWLGTSPWIAVSFGALAFLGKIAAEWYRY' A
#
# COMPACT_ATOMS: atom_id res chain seq x y z
N MET A 1 18.78 6.22 39.25
CA MET A 1 18.00 6.43 38.00
C MET A 1 18.53 5.46 36.95
N ARG A 2 17.70 4.53 36.45
CA ARG A 2 18.09 3.63 35.35
C ARG A 2 17.65 4.27 34.04
N PRO A 3 18.55 4.74 33.15
CA PRO A 3 18.13 5.06 31.81
C PRO A 3 17.78 3.76 31.09
N SER A 4 16.53 3.64 30.66
CA SER A 4 16.05 2.57 29.79
C SER A 4 16.80 2.65 28.46
N ALA A 5 17.90 1.90 28.36
CA ALA A 5 18.69 1.70 27.16
C ALA A 5 17.95 0.85 26.11
N LEU A 6 16.75 1.27 25.73
CA LEU A 6 16.04 0.77 24.56
C LEU A 6 15.73 1.96 23.66
N TYR A 7 16.80 2.59 23.17
CA TYR A 7 16.70 3.42 21.97
C TYR A 7 16.43 2.48 20.80
N LYS A 8 15.13 2.27 20.60
CA LYS A 8 14.45 1.69 19.45
C LYS A 8 15.31 1.89 18.21
N ASN A 9 15.70 0.79 17.56
CA ASN A 9 16.41 0.77 16.29
C ASN A 9 15.49 1.38 15.22
N LYS A 10 15.39 2.70 15.20
CA LYS A 10 14.77 3.45 14.13
C LYS A 10 15.89 3.70 13.15
N MET A 11 16.13 2.71 12.29
CA MET A 11 16.84 2.95 11.04
C MET A 11 15.97 3.91 10.23
N PHE A 12 16.12 5.20 10.50
CA PHE A 12 15.69 6.27 9.62
C PHE A 12 16.80 6.43 8.60
N PHE A 13 16.67 5.77 7.46
CA PHE A 13 17.37 6.23 6.27
C PHE A 13 16.43 7.23 5.59
N GLY A 14 16.91 8.45 5.35
CA GLY A 14 16.17 9.48 4.60
C GLY A 14 15.84 9.08 3.15
N THR A 15 16.36 7.94 2.67
CA THR A 15 15.99 7.30 1.40
C THR A 15 14.86 6.28 1.57
N ASP A 16 14.75 5.65 2.76
CA ASP A 16 13.76 4.61 3.05
C ASP A 16 12.35 5.19 3.18
N ASP A 17 12.17 6.40 3.70
CA ASP A 17 10.81 6.95 3.84
C ASP A 17 10.16 7.22 2.49
N ALA A 18 10.87 7.80 1.53
CA ALA A 18 10.35 8.07 0.19
C ALA A 18 10.22 6.79 -0.64
N PHE A 19 11.23 5.91 -0.59
CA PHE A 19 11.21 4.64 -1.31
C PHE A 19 10.14 3.70 -0.74
N SER A 20 10.10 3.47 0.56
CA SER A 20 9.10 2.63 1.23
C SER A 20 7.68 3.13 0.95
N ARG A 21 7.47 4.45 0.94
CA ARG A 21 6.16 5.03 0.60
C ARG A 21 5.79 4.82 -0.86
N SER A 22 6.76 4.96 -1.78
CA SER A 22 6.54 4.65 -3.21
C SER A 22 6.20 3.17 -3.43
N VAL A 23 6.85 2.26 -2.69
CA VAL A 23 6.56 0.82 -2.70
C VAL A 23 5.15 0.59 -2.18
N GLU A 24 4.75 1.21 -1.07
CA GLU A 24 3.42 1.05 -0.50
C GLU A 24 2.31 1.53 -1.45
N ILE A 25 2.53 2.65 -2.14
CA ILE A 25 1.60 3.20 -3.15
C ILE A 25 1.36 2.20 -4.30
N VAL A 26 2.33 1.33 -4.61
CA VAL A 26 2.20 0.32 -5.68
C VAL A 26 1.73 -1.03 -5.15
N VAL A 27 2.25 -1.47 -4.00
CA VAL A 27 1.97 -2.78 -3.41
C VAL A 27 0.53 -2.88 -2.94
N THR A 28 -0.02 -1.85 -2.29
CA THR A 28 -1.40 -1.88 -1.81
C THR A 28 -2.39 -2.07 -2.98
N PRO A 29 -2.36 -1.28 -4.06
CA PRO A 29 -3.20 -1.52 -5.23
C PRO A 29 -2.96 -2.88 -5.90
N ALA A 30 -1.71 -3.32 -5.98
CA ALA A 30 -1.39 -4.61 -6.60
C ALA A 30 -2.02 -5.78 -5.84
N ILE A 31 -2.02 -5.75 -4.50
CA ILE A 31 -2.69 -6.76 -3.68
C ILE A 31 -4.20 -6.72 -3.91
N PHE A 32 -4.81 -5.53 -3.93
CA PHE A 32 -6.25 -5.39 -4.17
C PHE A 32 -6.64 -5.85 -5.59
N ALA A 33 -5.83 -5.55 -6.59
CA ALA A 33 -6.02 -6.03 -7.96
C ALA A 33 -5.89 -7.56 -8.05
N ALA A 34 -4.90 -8.16 -7.36
CA ALA A 34 -4.72 -9.61 -7.33
C ALA A 34 -5.93 -10.30 -6.66
N ILE A 35 -6.47 -9.73 -5.59
CA ILE A 35 -7.69 -10.21 -4.95
C ILE A 35 -8.86 -10.13 -5.94
N GLY A 36 -9.06 -8.98 -6.58
CA GLY A 36 -10.11 -8.80 -7.59
C GLY A 36 -9.98 -9.76 -8.77
N TRP A 37 -8.75 -10.13 -9.14
CA TRP A 37 -8.50 -11.11 -10.19
C TRP A 37 -8.90 -12.54 -9.81
N VAL A 38 -8.74 -12.92 -8.55
CA VAL A 38 -9.26 -14.20 -8.03
C VAL A 38 -10.79 -14.22 -8.10
N PHE A 39 -11.45 -13.12 -7.73
CA PHE A 39 -12.91 -13.00 -7.89
C PHE A 39 -13.34 -13.03 -9.36
N ASP A 40 -12.61 -12.35 -10.24
CA ASP A 40 -12.85 -12.37 -11.68
C ASP A 40 -12.75 -13.78 -12.27
N ARG A 41 -11.82 -14.60 -11.78
CA ARG A 41 -11.67 -16.02 -12.17
C ARG A 41 -12.86 -16.87 -11.73
N TRP A 42 -13.41 -16.60 -10.54
CA TRP A 42 -14.57 -17.33 -10.02
C TRP A 42 -15.89 -16.93 -10.67
N LEU A 43 -16.05 -15.64 -10.98
CA LEU A 43 -17.29 -15.06 -11.51
C LEU A 43 -17.29 -14.97 -13.05
N GLY A 44 -16.16 -15.23 -13.71
CA GLY A 44 -16.02 -15.10 -15.16
C GLY A 44 -16.02 -13.64 -15.66
N THR A 45 -15.81 -12.67 -14.77
CA THR A 45 -15.86 -11.23 -15.05
C THR A 45 -14.50 -10.63 -15.42
N SER A 46 -13.48 -11.46 -15.63
CA SER A 46 -12.10 -10.99 -15.84
C SER A 46 -11.96 -10.06 -17.05
N PRO A 47 -11.30 -8.88 -16.92
CA PRO A 47 -10.51 -8.40 -15.77
C PRO A 47 -11.16 -7.23 -14.99
N TRP A 48 -12.49 -7.13 -14.96
CA TRP A 48 -13.15 -5.90 -14.50
C TRP A 48 -13.09 -5.67 -12.99
N ILE A 49 -13.20 -6.73 -12.17
CA ILE A 49 -13.14 -6.59 -10.71
C ILE A 49 -11.71 -6.26 -10.27
N ALA A 50 -10.71 -6.94 -10.85
CA ALA A 50 -9.30 -6.66 -10.60
C ALA A 50 -8.94 -5.19 -10.86
N VAL A 51 -9.34 -4.67 -12.03
CA VAL A 51 -9.08 -3.28 -12.41
C VAL A 51 -9.79 -2.32 -11.48
N SER A 52 -11.05 -2.57 -11.15
CA SER A 52 -11.83 -1.70 -10.27
C SER A 52 -11.23 -1.63 -8.86
N PHE A 53 -10.86 -2.79 -8.29
CA PHE A 53 -10.29 -2.87 -6.94
C PHE A 53 -8.90 -2.25 -6.88
N GLY A 54 -8.05 -2.53 -7.88
CA GLY A 54 -6.73 -1.91 -7.99
C GLY A 54 -6.82 -0.39 -8.13
N ALA A 55 -7.68 0.11 -9.02
CA ALA A 55 -7.87 1.54 -9.22
C ALA A 55 -8.40 2.24 -7.97
N LEU A 56 -9.40 1.68 -7.29
CA LEU A 56 -9.94 2.24 -6.06
C LEU A 56 -8.89 2.29 -4.93
N ALA A 57 -8.10 1.23 -4.76
CA ALA A 57 -7.03 1.20 -3.77
C ALA A 57 -5.93 2.23 -4.07
N PHE A 58 -5.56 2.40 -5.34
CA PHE A 58 -4.58 3.39 -5.77
C PHE A 58 -5.08 4.81 -5.54
N LEU A 59 -6.28 5.13 -6.02
CA LEU A 59 -6.90 6.44 -5.84
C LEU A 59 -7.13 6.75 -4.36
N GLY A 60 -7.53 5.77 -3.55
CA GLY A 60 -7.67 5.92 -2.12
C GLY A 60 -6.35 6.23 -1.42
N LYS A 61 -5.26 5.54 -1.78
CA LYS A 61 -3.91 5.84 -1.26
C LYS A 61 -3.45 7.24 -1.64
N ILE A 62 -3.65 7.66 -2.90
CA ILE A 62 -3.33 9.02 -3.33
C ILE A 62 -4.20 10.05 -2.59
N ALA A 63 -5.51 9.85 -2.49
CA ALA A 63 -6.37 10.79 -1.78
C ALA A 63 -5.96 10.93 -0.30
N ALA A 64 -5.71 9.80 0.38
CA ALA A 64 -5.26 9.81 1.78
C ALA A 64 -3.89 10.49 1.94
N GLU A 65 -3.00 10.32 0.96
CA GLU A 65 -1.72 11.01 0.90
C GLU A 65 -1.89 12.53 0.85
N TRP A 66 -2.81 13.03 0.01
CA TRP A 66 -3.11 14.46 -0.15
C TRP A 66 -3.67 15.10 1.12
N TYR A 67 -4.48 14.40 1.91
CA TYR A 67 -5.01 14.93 3.18
C TYR A 67 -4.00 14.90 4.33
N ARG A 68 -2.90 14.16 4.16
CA ARG A 68 -1.88 14.00 5.21
C ARG A 68 -0.81 15.09 5.15
N TYR A 69 -0.75 15.84 4.06
CA TYR A 69 0.06 17.05 3.85
C TYR A 69 -0.81 18.30 4.00
#